data_AF-A0A3E0DXU0-F1
#
_entry.id   AF-A0A3E0DXU0-F1
#
_cell.length_a   1.000
_cell.length_b   1.000
_cell.length_c   1.000
_cell.angle_alpha   90.00
_cell.angle_beta   90.00
_cell.angle_gamma   90.00
#
_symmetry.space_group_name_H-M   'P 1'
#
loop_
_entity.id
_entity.type
_entity.pdbx_description
1 polymer ?
#
loop_
_entity_poly.entity_id
_entity_poly.type
_entity_poly.pdbx_seq_one_letter_code
_entity_poly.pdbx_strand_id
1 'polypeptide(L)'
;MYRLDTNDYYTPFFLKSSLFKIILVAFTFNALAFLSFRITVSPDNLSPIFPDVGFALAAVLIVGRKAIGGVWIGSFVANMFSFWDVCQMLDKSVLETILSSASVATGVAIGVTISAYLINLVNKGEYPLKTGFSVIVFLGISVLYCGICSVLCVSAISFWGLSTPNHFVYNWITLWKGDLIGTILITPFLISWFYRHHIKIIATSLLEAVLLGLSTVLVCVLVAFDHPSDQYLFILILLWATFRFRIRGVSILASMFALLSSIYGYLGYGSFVVVNSEDSLININPFFGITTVITLILSGYYSDYLHRKLETSKS
;
A
#
# COMPACT_ATOMS: atom_id res chain seq x y z
N MET A 1 -27.49 -8.61 -2.09
CA MET A 1 -26.19 -8.86 -1.42
C MET A 1 -25.10 -8.91 -2.49
N TYR A 2 -24.37 -7.82 -2.73
CA TYR A 2 -23.38 -7.74 -3.83
C TYR A 2 -22.23 -8.75 -3.59
N ARG A 3 -21.95 -9.63 -4.55
CA ARG A 3 -20.90 -10.66 -4.42
C ARG A 3 -19.53 -9.99 -4.49
N LEU A 4 -18.73 -10.15 -3.44
CA LEU A 4 -17.32 -9.76 -3.37
C LEU A 4 -16.39 -10.84 -3.97
N ASP A 5 -16.97 -11.88 -4.59
CA ASP A 5 -16.23 -12.97 -5.20
C ASP A 5 -16.14 -12.69 -6.72
N THR A 6 -15.18 -11.86 -7.12
CA THR A 6 -14.89 -11.60 -8.54
C THR A 6 -13.93 -12.68 -9.05
N ASN A 7 -14.33 -13.39 -10.11
CA ASN A 7 -13.65 -14.57 -10.67
C ASN A 7 -12.44 -14.23 -11.58
N ASP A 8 -12.03 -12.97 -11.56
CA ASP A 8 -11.05 -12.39 -12.50
C ASP A 8 -9.61 -12.44 -11.99
N TYR A 9 -9.40 -12.80 -10.73
CA TYR A 9 -8.07 -12.98 -10.15
C TYR A 9 -7.65 -14.45 -10.18
N TYR A 10 -6.38 -14.70 -10.51
CA TYR A 10 -5.77 -16.00 -10.34
C TYR A 10 -5.61 -16.28 -8.85
N THR A 11 -6.45 -17.14 -8.31
CA THR A 11 -6.24 -17.71 -6.98
C THR A 11 -5.48 -19.04 -7.15
N PRO A 12 -4.21 -19.13 -6.74
CA PRO A 12 -3.48 -20.39 -6.80
C PRO A 12 -4.21 -21.54 -6.09
N PHE A 13 -3.96 -22.77 -6.52
CA PHE A 13 -4.69 -23.97 -6.08
C PHE A 13 -4.73 -24.16 -4.55
N PHE A 14 -3.70 -23.71 -3.83
CA PHE A 14 -3.62 -23.78 -2.37
C PHE A 14 -4.58 -22.82 -1.63
N LEU A 15 -5.15 -21.82 -2.31
CA LEU A 15 -6.18 -20.92 -1.73
C LEU A 15 -7.60 -21.50 -1.78
N LYS A 16 -7.81 -22.80 -2.05
CA LYS A 16 -9.17 -23.39 -2.05
C LYS A 16 -9.82 -23.43 -0.66
N SER A 17 -9.03 -23.64 0.39
CA SER A 17 -9.56 -23.67 1.77
C SER A 17 -9.79 -22.26 2.31
N SER A 18 -11.01 -22.01 2.80
CA SER A 18 -11.36 -20.74 3.43
C SER A 18 -10.49 -20.43 4.65
N LEU A 19 -10.12 -21.46 5.43
CA LEU A 19 -9.26 -21.31 6.60
C LEU A 19 -7.85 -20.90 6.20
N PHE A 20 -7.28 -21.54 5.17
CA PHE A 20 -5.94 -21.23 4.69
C PHE A 20 -5.85 -19.79 4.15
N LYS A 21 -6.87 -19.32 3.43
CA LYS A 21 -6.98 -17.91 2.99
C LYS A 21 -6.87 -16.94 4.18
N ILE A 22 -7.63 -17.20 5.24
CA ILE A 22 -7.65 -16.36 6.45
C ILE A 22 -6.27 -16.36 7.12
N ILE A 23 -5.68 -17.54 7.32
CA ILE A 23 -4.37 -17.68 7.97
C ILE A 23 -3.27 -16.98 7.16
N LEU A 24 -3.25 -17.17 5.85
CA LEU A 24 -2.25 -16.55 4.99
C LEU A 24 -2.37 -15.02 5.01
N VAL A 25 -3.60 -14.49 4.91
CA VAL A 25 -3.82 -13.04 4.97
C VAL A 25 -3.44 -12.48 6.34
N ALA A 26 -3.79 -13.18 7.42
CA ALA A 26 -3.41 -12.78 8.78
C ALA A 26 -1.89 -12.74 8.97
N PHE A 27 -1.20 -13.80 8.53
CA PHE A 27 0.26 -13.89 8.63
C PHE A 27 0.95 -12.79 7.81
N THR A 28 0.56 -12.62 6.54
CA THR A 28 1.19 -11.62 5.67
C THR A 28 0.89 -10.20 6.15
N PHE A 29 -0.34 -9.91 6.58
CA PHE A 29 -0.68 -8.61 7.18
C PHE A 29 0.20 -8.34 8.41
N ASN A 30 0.28 -9.32 9.32
CA ASN A 30 1.06 -9.19 10.54
C ASN A 30 2.55 -8.97 10.26
N ALA A 31 3.14 -9.73 9.32
CA ALA A 31 4.53 -9.58 8.92
C ALA A 31 4.83 -8.20 8.33
N LEU A 32 3.94 -7.68 7.48
CA LEU A 32 4.06 -6.34 6.91
C LEU A 32 3.93 -5.26 7.99
N ALA A 33 2.96 -5.38 8.89
CA ALA A 33 2.76 -4.43 9.98
C ALA A 33 3.97 -4.42 10.93
N PHE A 34 4.51 -5.60 11.25
CA PHE A 34 5.70 -5.70 12.08
C PHE A 34 6.93 -5.07 11.41
N LEU A 35 7.06 -5.21 10.09
CA LEU A 35 8.11 -4.53 9.33
C LEU A 35 7.95 -3.00 9.40
N SER A 36 6.71 -2.49 9.26
CA SER A 36 6.40 -1.06 9.42
C SER A 36 6.81 -0.56 10.81
N PHE A 37 6.46 -1.29 11.89
CA PHE A 37 6.81 -0.90 13.26
C PHE A 37 8.32 -0.91 13.54
N ARG A 38 9.12 -1.69 12.78
CA ARG A 38 10.58 -1.67 12.89
C ARG A 38 11.23 -0.54 12.10
N ILE A 39 10.58 -0.06 11.05
CA ILE A 39 11.03 1.05 10.20
C ILE A 39 10.30 2.32 10.62
N THR A 40 10.49 2.68 11.87
CA THR A 40 9.72 3.72 12.54
C THR A 40 10.62 4.90 12.90
N VAL A 41 10.12 6.12 12.69
CA VAL A 41 11.01 7.27 12.58
C VAL A 41 10.48 8.58 13.16
N SER A 42 9.27 8.61 13.73
CA SER A 42 8.73 9.79 14.43
C SER A 42 8.85 9.65 15.95
N PRO A 43 8.72 10.77 16.72
CA PRO A 43 8.76 10.74 18.19
C PRO A 43 7.72 9.81 18.83
N ASP A 44 6.58 9.63 18.16
CA ASP A 44 5.47 8.74 18.56
C ASP A 44 5.53 7.37 17.85
N ASN A 45 6.69 6.99 17.30
CA ASN A 45 6.92 5.70 16.67
C ASN A 45 5.97 5.38 15.47
N LEU A 46 5.83 6.30 14.50
CA LEU A 46 5.10 6.05 13.26
C LEU A 46 6.03 5.77 12.06
N SER A 47 5.63 4.78 11.24
CA SER A 47 6.29 4.43 9.98
C SER A 47 5.94 5.44 8.87
N PRO A 48 6.89 5.78 7.98
CA PRO A 48 6.60 6.63 6.81
C PRO A 48 5.72 5.93 5.77
N ILE A 49 5.68 4.59 5.75
CA ILE A 49 4.91 3.79 4.80
C ILE A 49 4.30 2.60 5.54
N PHE A 50 2.98 2.38 5.36
CA PHE A 50 2.27 1.22 5.91
C PHE A 50 1.86 0.24 4.79
N PRO A 51 2.78 -0.67 4.37
CA PRO A 51 2.49 -1.66 3.34
C PRO A 51 1.37 -2.64 3.72
N ASP A 52 1.14 -2.87 5.00
CA ASP A 52 0.07 -3.72 5.53
C ASP A 52 -1.33 -3.20 5.19
N VAL A 53 -1.53 -1.88 5.20
CA VAL A 53 -2.79 -1.23 4.82
C VAL A 53 -3.08 -1.40 3.33
N GLY A 54 -2.09 -1.19 2.47
CA GLY A 54 -2.22 -1.48 1.04
C GLY A 54 -2.43 -2.97 0.73
N PHE A 55 -1.75 -3.84 1.48
CA PHE A 55 -1.97 -5.28 1.40
C PHE A 55 -3.39 -5.67 1.81
N ALA A 56 -3.95 -5.08 2.87
CA ALA A 56 -5.31 -5.37 3.32
C ALA A 56 -6.34 -5.10 2.22
N LEU A 57 -6.24 -3.93 1.56
CA LEU A 57 -7.14 -3.60 0.46
C LEU A 57 -6.98 -4.57 -0.71
N ALA A 58 -5.75 -4.87 -1.13
CA ALA A 58 -5.49 -5.86 -2.18
C ALA A 58 -6.04 -7.24 -1.82
N ALA A 59 -5.80 -7.70 -0.59
CA ALA A 59 -6.24 -9.01 -0.13
C ALA A 59 -7.76 -9.12 -0.16
N VAL A 60 -8.50 -8.10 0.27
CA VAL A 60 -9.97 -8.10 0.20
C VAL A 60 -10.47 -8.05 -1.25
N LEU A 61 -9.81 -7.30 -2.13
CA LEU A 61 -10.18 -7.26 -3.56
C LEU A 61 -9.89 -8.58 -4.30
N ILE A 62 -8.82 -9.29 -3.94
CA ILE A 62 -8.40 -10.55 -4.60
C ILE A 62 -9.12 -11.77 -4.01
N VAL A 63 -9.18 -11.86 -2.68
CA VAL A 63 -9.61 -13.05 -1.94
C VAL A 63 -11.09 -12.96 -1.53
N GLY A 64 -11.66 -11.75 -1.53
CA GLY A 64 -13.04 -11.47 -1.15
C GLY A 64 -13.23 -11.35 0.36
N ARG A 65 -14.47 -11.55 0.83
CA ARG A 65 -14.90 -11.32 2.23
C ARG A 65 -14.07 -12.07 3.27
N LYS A 66 -13.51 -13.24 2.90
CA LYS A 66 -12.72 -14.06 3.83
C LYS A 66 -11.42 -13.37 4.24
N ALA A 67 -10.84 -12.52 3.38
CA ALA A 67 -9.65 -11.75 3.75
C ALA A 67 -9.93 -10.74 4.87
N ILE A 68 -11.18 -10.26 5.04
CA ILE A 68 -11.52 -9.34 6.13
C ILE A 68 -11.20 -9.97 7.50
N GLY A 69 -11.55 -11.25 7.69
CA GLY A 69 -11.20 -11.98 8.91
C GLY A 69 -9.70 -12.14 9.08
N GLY A 70 -8.96 -12.38 7.99
CA GLY A 70 -7.50 -12.44 8.02
C GLY A 70 -6.87 -11.10 8.41
N VAL A 71 -7.32 -10.00 7.81
CA VAL A 71 -6.86 -8.64 8.11
C VAL A 71 -7.14 -8.30 9.58
N TRP A 72 -8.33 -8.61 10.07
CA TRP A 72 -8.67 -8.36 11.48
C TRP A 72 -7.75 -9.14 12.43
N ILE A 73 -7.54 -10.44 12.18
CA ILE A 73 -6.65 -11.27 13.02
C ILE A 73 -5.20 -10.78 12.93
N GLY A 74 -4.69 -10.52 11.73
CA GLY A 74 -3.32 -10.03 11.52
C GLY A 74 -3.08 -8.69 12.20
N SER A 75 -4.04 -7.77 12.08
CA SER A 75 -4.00 -6.46 12.73
C SER A 75 -4.10 -6.57 14.25
N PHE A 76 -5.00 -7.42 14.77
CA PHE A 76 -5.11 -7.67 16.20
C PHE A 76 -3.79 -8.18 16.78
N VAL A 77 -3.18 -9.19 16.16
CA VAL A 77 -1.90 -9.76 16.63
C VAL A 77 -0.77 -8.72 16.50
N ALA A 78 -0.72 -7.93 15.43
CA ALA A 78 0.31 -6.91 15.25
C ALA A 78 0.22 -5.82 16.34
N ASN A 79 -0.99 -5.36 16.63
CA ASN A 79 -1.23 -4.36 17.67
C ASN A 79 -1.02 -4.92 19.08
N MET A 80 -1.34 -6.20 19.32
CA MET A 80 -1.03 -6.85 20.58
C MET A 80 0.47 -6.79 20.90
N PHE A 81 1.33 -7.04 19.90
CA PHE A 81 2.78 -6.91 20.07
C PHE A 81 3.22 -5.45 20.21
N SER A 82 2.67 -4.55 19.38
CA SER A 82 3.03 -3.13 19.39
C SER A 82 2.68 -2.43 20.71
N PHE A 83 1.52 -2.74 21.28
CA PHE A 83 1.03 -2.11 22.52
C PHE A 83 1.55 -2.79 23.78
N TRP A 84 2.19 -3.97 23.67
CA TRP A 84 2.61 -4.76 24.83
C TRP A 84 3.49 -3.99 25.81
N ASP A 85 4.57 -3.39 25.30
CA ASP A 85 5.54 -2.68 26.12
C ASP A 85 4.94 -1.39 26.70
N VAL A 86 4.18 -0.64 25.90
CA VAL A 86 3.51 0.62 26.32
C VAL A 86 2.46 0.35 27.40
N CYS A 87 1.64 -0.68 27.24
CA CYS A 87 0.65 -1.06 28.24
C CYS A 87 1.30 -1.50 29.55
N GLN A 88 2.42 -2.23 29.50
CA GLN A 88 3.17 -2.57 30.71
C GLN A 88 3.75 -1.34 31.40
N MET A 89 4.32 -0.38 30.65
CA MET A 89 4.84 0.87 31.21
C MET A 89 3.76 1.72 31.88
N LEU A 90 2.53 1.65 31.39
CA LEU A 90 1.38 2.38 31.92
C LEU A 90 0.58 1.60 32.98
N ASP A 91 1.12 0.48 33.47
CA ASP A 91 0.46 -0.43 34.43
C ASP A 91 -0.96 -0.86 34.00
N LYS A 92 -1.21 -0.95 32.67
CA LYS A 92 -2.51 -1.34 32.11
C LYS A 92 -2.72 -2.84 32.22
N SER A 93 -3.97 -3.23 32.40
CA SER A 93 -4.34 -4.64 32.46
C SER A 93 -4.12 -5.35 31.10
N VAL A 94 -3.92 -6.67 31.14
CA VAL A 94 -3.88 -7.50 29.92
C VAL A 94 -5.18 -7.37 29.12
N LEU A 95 -6.32 -7.21 29.82
CA LEU A 95 -7.62 -6.99 29.20
C LEU A 95 -7.65 -5.68 28.40
N GLU A 96 -7.10 -4.58 28.93
CA GLU A 96 -6.99 -3.31 28.20
C GLU A 96 -6.14 -3.45 26.94
N THR A 97 -5.04 -4.20 27.01
CA THR A 97 -4.18 -4.45 25.83
C THR A 97 -4.91 -5.24 24.75
N ILE A 98 -5.70 -6.24 25.15
CA ILE A 98 -6.54 -7.01 24.22
C ILE A 98 -7.62 -6.11 23.60
N LEU A 99 -8.31 -5.32 24.43
CA LEU A 99 -9.41 -4.46 23.95
C LEU A 99 -8.91 -3.31 23.07
N SER A 100 -7.76 -2.72 23.38
CA SER A 100 -7.14 -1.68 22.55
C SER A 100 -6.72 -2.23 21.18
N SER A 101 -6.06 -3.39 21.17
CA SER A 101 -5.67 -4.08 19.94
C SER A 101 -6.87 -4.50 19.10
N ALA A 102 -7.93 -5.00 19.74
CA ALA A 102 -9.17 -5.36 19.06
C ALA A 102 -9.91 -4.14 18.50
N SER A 103 -9.85 -2.99 19.19
CA SER A 103 -10.44 -1.73 18.73
C SER A 103 -9.78 -1.26 17.43
N VAL A 104 -8.44 -1.26 17.38
CA VAL A 104 -7.69 -0.90 16.17
C VAL A 104 -7.97 -1.88 15.03
N ALA A 105 -7.90 -3.18 15.29
CA ALA A 105 -8.18 -4.22 14.29
C ALA A 105 -9.59 -4.09 13.69
N THR A 106 -10.56 -3.72 14.53
CA THR A 106 -11.94 -3.45 14.09
C THR A 106 -12.02 -2.22 13.20
N GLY A 107 -11.31 -1.13 13.54
CA GLY A 107 -11.21 0.05 12.70
C GLY A 107 -10.62 -0.25 11.32
N VAL A 108 -9.54 -1.01 11.26
CA VAL A 108 -8.91 -1.46 10.00
C VAL A 108 -9.88 -2.33 9.18
N ALA A 109 -10.57 -3.28 9.82
CA ALA A 109 -11.54 -4.14 9.16
C ALA A 109 -12.75 -3.37 8.60
N ILE A 110 -13.24 -2.35 9.32
CA ILE A 110 -14.31 -1.45 8.84
C ILE A 110 -13.83 -0.68 7.61
N GLY A 111 -12.68 -0.02 7.72
CA GLY A 111 -12.13 0.79 6.63
C GLY A 111 -11.92 -0.02 5.35
N VAL A 112 -11.31 -1.21 5.45
CA VAL A 112 -11.04 -2.06 4.28
C VAL A 112 -12.32 -2.63 3.68
N THR A 113 -13.34 -2.91 4.51
CA THR A 113 -14.62 -3.43 4.04
C THR A 113 -15.38 -2.36 3.26
N ILE A 114 -15.46 -1.13 3.80
CA ILE A 114 -16.15 -0.01 3.14
C ILE A 114 -15.46 0.32 1.81
N SER A 115 -14.14 0.44 1.81
CA SER A 115 -13.38 0.82 0.62
C SER A 115 -13.42 -0.24 -0.48
N ALA A 116 -13.23 -1.52 -0.13
CA ALA A 116 -13.38 -2.62 -1.09
C ALA A 116 -14.81 -2.71 -1.65
N TYR A 117 -15.83 -2.43 -0.81
CA TYR A 117 -17.22 -2.36 -1.28
C TYR A 117 -17.43 -1.22 -2.28
N LEU A 118 -16.96 -0.01 -1.97
CA LEU A 118 -17.07 1.16 -2.86
C LEU A 118 -16.34 0.97 -4.18
N ILE A 119 -15.11 0.42 -4.15
CA ILE A 119 -14.33 0.16 -5.37
C ILE A 119 -15.07 -0.81 -6.28
N ASN A 120 -15.60 -1.90 -5.71
CA ASN A 120 -16.35 -2.88 -6.48
C ASN A 120 -17.70 -2.34 -6.97
N LEU A 121 -18.38 -1.51 -6.17
CA LEU A 121 -19.64 -0.88 -6.54
C LEU A 121 -19.48 0.03 -7.77
N VAL A 122 -18.48 0.91 -7.76
CA VAL A 122 -18.25 1.86 -8.86
C VAL A 122 -17.71 1.16 -10.11
N ASN A 123 -16.83 0.19 -9.96
CA ASN A 123 -16.29 -0.59 -11.09
C ASN A 123 -17.19 -1.74 -11.54
N LYS A 124 -18.41 -1.87 -10.97
CA LYS A 124 -19.36 -2.95 -11.27
C LYS A 124 -18.76 -4.37 -11.14
N GLY A 125 -17.81 -4.53 -10.24
CA GLY A 125 -17.11 -5.80 -9.99
C GLY A 125 -16.04 -6.15 -11.02
N GLU A 126 -15.74 -5.25 -11.96
CA GLU A 126 -14.60 -5.40 -12.86
C GLU A 126 -13.28 -5.02 -12.18
N TYR A 127 -12.17 -5.40 -12.81
CA TYR A 127 -10.83 -5.05 -12.40
C TYR A 127 -10.66 -3.52 -12.20
N PRO A 128 -10.32 -3.04 -11.00
CA PRO A 128 -10.39 -1.62 -10.66
C PRO A 128 -9.26 -0.78 -11.26
N LEU A 129 -8.33 -1.39 -11.99
CA LEU A 129 -7.28 -0.68 -12.73
C LEU A 129 -7.36 -0.93 -14.24
N LYS A 130 -8.54 -1.32 -14.73
CA LYS A 130 -8.78 -1.62 -16.15
C LYS A 130 -8.68 -0.37 -17.03
N THR A 131 -9.27 0.74 -16.56
CA THR A 131 -9.39 1.99 -17.32
C THR A 131 -8.78 3.16 -16.55
N GLY A 132 -8.45 4.25 -17.25
CA GLY A 132 -7.98 5.48 -16.60
C GLY A 132 -8.97 6.01 -15.56
N PHE A 133 -10.27 5.96 -15.86
CA PHE A 133 -11.31 6.35 -14.92
C PHE A 133 -11.37 5.44 -13.69
N SER A 134 -11.27 4.12 -13.88
CA SER A 134 -11.22 3.15 -12.78
C SER A 134 -10.02 3.41 -11.85
N VAL A 135 -8.86 3.77 -12.41
CA VAL A 135 -7.68 4.16 -11.62
C VAL A 135 -7.94 5.42 -10.81
N ILE A 136 -8.57 6.45 -11.39
CA ILE A 136 -8.93 7.69 -10.65
C ILE A 136 -9.91 7.36 -9.50
N VAL A 137 -10.92 6.55 -9.76
CA VAL A 137 -11.87 6.08 -8.74
C VAL A 137 -11.15 5.33 -7.62
N PHE A 138 -10.25 4.41 -7.97
CA PHE A 138 -9.44 3.67 -7.01
C PHE A 138 -8.61 4.62 -6.13
N LEU A 139 -7.94 5.61 -6.72
CA LEU A 139 -7.13 6.58 -5.99
C LEU A 139 -7.99 7.45 -5.06
N GLY A 140 -9.15 7.93 -5.54
CA GLY A 140 -10.08 8.71 -4.74
C GLY A 140 -10.64 7.93 -3.54
N ILE A 141 -11.01 6.66 -3.75
CA ILE A 141 -11.46 5.79 -2.66
C ILE A 141 -10.30 5.43 -1.72
N SER A 142 -9.07 5.33 -2.21
CA SER A 142 -7.88 5.10 -1.38
C SER A 142 -7.64 6.25 -0.40
N VAL A 143 -7.85 7.50 -0.82
CA VAL A 143 -7.78 8.67 0.09
C VAL A 143 -8.81 8.55 1.22
N LEU A 144 -10.05 8.20 0.90
CA LEU A 144 -11.12 8.01 1.88
C LEU A 144 -10.84 6.81 2.81
N TYR A 145 -10.38 5.70 2.24
CA TYR A 145 -10.00 4.48 2.96
C TYR A 145 -8.95 4.78 4.05
N CYS A 146 -7.85 5.42 3.65
CA CYS A 146 -6.77 5.79 4.56
C CYS A 146 -7.26 6.79 5.61
N GLY A 147 -8.16 7.71 5.23
CA GLY A 147 -8.78 8.65 6.17
C GLY A 147 -9.58 7.94 7.27
N ILE A 148 -10.46 7.00 6.88
CA ILE A 148 -11.26 6.22 7.82
C ILE A 148 -10.36 5.35 8.72
N CYS A 149 -9.40 4.63 8.14
CA CYS A 149 -8.49 3.77 8.91
C CYS A 149 -7.67 4.57 9.92
N SER A 150 -7.02 5.64 9.49
CA SER A 150 -6.18 6.46 10.36
C SER A 150 -6.97 7.15 11.47
N VAL A 151 -8.17 7.70 11.19
CA VAL A 151 -9.02 8.30 12.23
C VAL A 151 -9.44 7.25 13.25
N LEU A 152 -9.92 6.08 12.82
CA LEU A 152 -10.37 5.03 13.75
C LEU A 152 -9.22 4.47 14.58
N CYS A 153 -8.03 4.31 13.98
CA CYS A 153 -6.83 3.86 14.67
C CYS A 153 -6.39 4.86 15.74
N VAL A 154 -6.19 6.13 15.37
CA VAL A 154 -5.75 7.16 16.34
C VAL A 154 -6.81 7.40 17.40
N SER A 155 -8.10 7.36 17.05
CA SER A 155 -9.19 7.43 18.04
C SER A 155 -9.15 6.29 19.04
N ALA A 156 -8.89 5.05 18.60
CA ALA A 156 -8.72 3.93 19.51
C ALA A 156 -7.50 4.14 20.42
N ILE A 157 -6.34 4.46 19.84
CA ILE A 157 -5.09 4.68 20.60
C ILE A 157 -5.29 5.79 21.65
N SER A 158 -5.90 6.92 21.27
CA SER A 158 -6.16 8.03 22.19
C SER A 158 -7.21 7.67 23.25
N PHE A 159 -8.28 6.96 22.89
CA PHE A 159 -9.31 6.51 23.85
C PHE A 159 -8.73 5.59 24.93
N TRP A 160 -7.81 4.70 24.54
CA TRP A 160 -7.13 3.79 25.47
C TRP A 160 -5.97 4.44 26.23
N GLY A 161 -5.67 5.73 25.97
CA GLY A 161 -4.58 6.45 26.62
C GLY A 161 -3.18 5.96 26.24
N LEU A 162 -3.03 5.44 25.01
CA LEU A 162 -1.77 4.88 24.50
C LEU A 162 -0.92 5.90 23.72
N SER A 163 -1.42 7.13 23.51
CA SER A 163 -0.70 8.23 22.87
C SER A 163 -0.57 9.43 23.80
N THR A 164 0.43 10.27 23.53
CA THR A 164 0.61 11.59 24.15
C THR A 164 -0.65 12.47 24.00
N PRO A 165 -1.14 13.09 25.10
CA PRO A 165 -2.26 14.02 25.02
C PRO A 165 -1.95 15.18 24.07
N ASN A 166 -2.96 15.67 23.35
CA ASN A 166 -2.88 16.78 22.38
C ASN A 166 -2.14 16.51 21.05
N HIS A 167 -1.68 15.28 20.79
CA HIS A 167 -1.03 14.90 19.52
C HIS A 167 -2.00 14.27 18.49
N PHE A 168 -3.31 14.29 18.72
CA PHE A 168 -4.29 13.59 17.89
C PHE A 168 -4.20 13.95 16.39
N VAL A 169 -4.22 15.24 16.07
CA VAL A 169 -4.20 15.72 14.67
C VAL A 169 -2.88 15.38 13.98
N TYR A 170 -1.77 15.53 14.70
CA TYR A 170 -0.44 15.20 14.19
C TYR A 170 -0.32 13.70 13.89
N ASN A 171 -0.73 12.85 14.83
CA ASN A 171 -0.72 11.40 14.66
C ASN A 171 -1.66 10.96 13.54
N TRP A 172 -2.83 11.57 13.44
CA TRP A 172 -3.77 11.30 12.36
C TRP A 172 -3.19 11.64 10.99
N ILE A 173 -2.64 12.84 10.80
CA ILE A 173 -2.06 13.25 9.51
C ILE A 173 -0.85 12.37 9.14
N THR A 174 -0.02 12.04 10.12
CA THR A 174 1.18 11.21 9.91
C THR A 174 0.79 9.80 9.49
N LEU A 175 -0.16 9.18 10.21
CA LEU A 175 -0.68 7.85 9.89
C LEU A 175 -1.40 7.83 8.53
N TRP A 176 -2.24 8.84 8.27
CA TRP A 176 -2.95 8.98 6.99
C TRP A 176 -2.02 9.03 5.78
N LYS A 177 -0.92 9.77 5.87
CA LYS A 177 0.09 9.86 4.80
C LYS A 177 0.75 8.49 4.55
N GLY A 178 1.16 7.80 5.61
CA GLY A 178 1.78 6.49 5.50
C GLY A 178 0.85 5.41 4.93
N ASP A 179 -0.42 5.43 5.36
CA ASP A 179 -1.48 4.57 4.85
C ASP A 179 -1.72 4.81 3.36
N LEU A 180 -1.77 6.09 2.94
CA LEU A 180 -2.00 6.47 1.54
C LEU A 180 -0.86 5.99 0.64
N ILE A 181 0.38 6.23 1.03
CA ILE A 181 1.57 5.79 0.26
C ILE A 181 1.59 4.26 0.19
N GLY A 182 1.40 3.57 1.31
CA GLY A 182 1.31 2.11 1.32
C GLY A 182 0.21 1.58 0.40
N THR A 183 -0.96 2.22 0.40
CA THR A 183 -2.10 1.81 -0.43
C THR A 183 -1.85 2.00 -1.92
N ILE A 184 -1.34 3.17 -2.36
CA ILE A 184 -1.11 3.46 -3.78
C ILE A 184 0.07 2.67 -4.38
N LEU A 185 0.95 2.12 -3.54
CA LEU A 185 2.07 1.29 -4.01
C LEU A 185 1.68 -0.18 -4.03
N ILE A 186 1.30 -0.70 -2.86
CA ILE A 186 1.15 -2.14 -2.65
C ILE A 186 -0.13 -2.66 -3.28
N THR A 187 -1.23 -1.90 -3.19
CA THR A 187 -2.51 -2.36 -3.75
C THR A 187 -2.42 -2.61 -5.25
N PRO A 188 -2.06 -1.62 -6.11
CA PRO A 188 -2.02 -1.83 -7.54
C PRO A 188 -0.95 -2.84 -7.97
N PHE A 189 0.16 -2.94 -7.25
CA PHE A 189 1.16 -3.98 -7.47
C PHE A 189 0.55 -5.38 -7.32
N LEU A 190 -0.10 -5.66 -6.19
CA LEU A 190 -0.68 -6.97 -5.94
C LEU A 190 -1.83 -7.29 -6.90
N ILE A 191 -2.82 -6.40 -7.01
CA ILE A 191 -4.00 -6.71 -7.84
C ILE A 191 -3.65 -6.85 -9.32
N SER A 192 -2.66 -6.09 -9.82
CA SER A 192 -2.25 -6.20 -11.23
C SER A 192 -1.51 -7.50 -11.53
N TRP A 193 -0.75 -8.03 -10.56
CA TRP A 193 0.01 -9.27 -10.71
C TRP A 193 -0.88 -10.51 -10.58
N PHE A 194 -1.88 -10.47 -9.70
CA PHE A 194 -2.83 -11.55 -9.54
C PHE A 194 -3.98 -11.50 -10.56
N TYR A 195 -4.08 -10.47 -11.40
CA TYR A 195 -5.11 -10.38 -12.44
C TYR A 195 -4.86 -11.42 -13.56
N ARG A 196 -5.90 -12.21 -13.89
CA ARG A 196 -5.82 -13.45 -14.71
C ARG A 196 -5.45 -13.22 -16.18
N HIS A 197 -5.32 -11.98 -16.64
CA HIS A 197 -4.92 -11.72 -18.02
C HIS A 197 -3.41 -11.94 -18.21
N HIS A 198 -3.07 -13.03 -18.91
CA HIS A 198 -1.71 -13.42 -19.25
C HIS A 198 -1.09 -12.47 -20.29
N ILE A 199 0.12 -12.01 -20.02
CA ILE A 199 0.98 -11.35 -21.02
C ILE A 199 1.91 -12.41 -21.59
N LYS A 200 2.07 -12.44 -22.91
CA LYS A 200 3.18 -13.16 -23.55
C LYS A 200 4.47 -12.40 -23.24
N ILE A 201 5.32 -12.96 -22.38
CA ILE A 201 6.64 -12.40 -22.10
C ILE A 201 7.51 -12.61 -23.35
N ILE A 202 7.90 -11.51 -24.00
CA ILE A 202 8.80 -11.53 -25.15
C ILE A 202 10.22 -11.30 -24.61
N ALA A 203 11.25 -12.03 -25.08
CA ALA A 203 12.60 -11.93 -24.53
C ALA A 203 13.17 -10.49 -24.49
N THR A 204 12.85 -9.66 -25.48
CA THR A 204 13.21 -8.23 -25.51
C THR A 204 12.57 -7.44 -24.36
N SER A 205 11.36 -7.79 -23.95
CA SER A 205 10.69 -7.18 -22.80
C SER A 205 11.34 -7.56 -21.46
N LEU A 206 12.06 -8.68 -21.37
CA LEU A 206 12.76 -9.06 -20.14
C LEU A 206 14.02 -8.21 -19.93
N LEU A 207 14.82 -8.00 -20.97
CA LEU A 207 16.01 -7.16 -20.91
C LEU A 207 15.65 -5.71 -20.54
N GLU A 208 14.62 -5.15 -21.19
CA GLU A 208 14.11 -3.82 -20.85
C GLU A 208 13.63 -3.74 -19.38
N ALA A 209 12.94 -4.77 -18.88
CA ALA A 209 12.49 -4.80 -17.48
C ALA A 209 13.67 -4.84 -16.50
N VAL A 210 14.70 -5.64 -16.80
CA VAL A 210 15.92 -5.71 -15.98
C VAL A 210 16.65 -4.37 -15.98
N LEU A 211 16.80 -3.73 -17.15
CA LEU A 211 17.43 -2.41 -17.24
C LEU A 211 16.68 -1.35 -16.44
N LEU A 212 15.35 -1.28 -16.54
CA LEU A 212 14.56 -0.35 -15.74
C LEU A 212 14.66 -0.64 -14.24
N GLY A 213 14.71 -1.91 -13.86
CA GLY A 213 14.94 -2.33 -12.48
C GLY A 213 16.30 -1.83 -11.97
N LEU A 214 17.37 -2.11 -12.71
CA LEU A 214 18.72 -1.64 -12.37
C LEU A 214 18.81 -0.11 -12.33
N SER A 215 18.18 0.59 -13.28
CA SER A 215 18.12 2.06 -13.26
C SER A 215 17.38 2.59 -12.03
N THR A 216 16.33 1.91 -11.57
CA THR A 216 15.61 2.29 -10.36
C THR A 216 16.48 2.11 -9.12
N VAL A 217 17.23 0.99 -9.04
CA VAL A 217 18.22 0.77 -7.98
C VAL A 217 19.28 1.86 -8.00
N LEU A 218 19.83 2.18 -9.19
CA LEU A 218 20.84 3.21 -9.35
C LEU A 218 20.32 4.58 -8.89
N VAL A 219 19.14 5.02 -9.33
CA VAL A 219 18.55 6.29 -8.90
C VAL A 219 18.34 6.31 -7.39
N CYS A 220 17.87 5.20 -6.80
CA CYS A 220 17.68 5.12 -5.35
C CYS A 220 19.02 5.24 -4.60
N VAL A 221 20.08 4.59 -5.09
CA VAL A 221 21.45 4.73 -4.57
C VAL A 221 21.94 6.18 -4.68
N LEU A 222 21.79 6.83 -5.84
CA LEU A 222 22.22 8.23 -6.02
C LEU A 222 21.54 9.17 -5.02
N VAL A 223 20.21 9.04 -4.87
CA VAL A 223 19.45 9.84 -3.90
C VAL A 223 19.88 9.54 -2.46
N ALA A 224 20.20 8.26 -2.15
CA ALA A 224 20.67 7.86 -0.83
C ALA A 224 22.10 8.37 -0.51
N PHE A 225 22.92 8.68 -1.50
CA PHE A 225 24.29 9.18 -1.34
C PHE A 225 24.42 10.66 -1.77
N ASP A 226 23.50 11.49 -1.28
CA ASP A 226 23.56 12.96 -1.30
C ASP A 226 23.26 13.66 -2.65
N HIS A 227 22.49 12.99 -3.53
CA HIS A 227 21.92 13.62 -4.72
C HIS A 227 20.38 13.67 -4.67
N PRO A 228 19.76 14.46 -3.76
CA PRO A 228 18.30 14.50 -3.59
C PRO A 228 17.54 14.89 -4.87
N SER A 229 18.13 15.75 -5.70
CA SER A 229 17.53 16.19 -6.97
C SER A 229 17.45 15.07 -8.01
N ASP A 230 18.23 14.01 -7.88
CA ASP A 230 18.22 12.92 -8.87
C ASP A 230 16.94 12.08 -8.79
N GLN A 231 16.11 12.27 -7.76
CA GLN A 231 14.78 11.67 -7.67
C GLN A 231 13.88 11.98 -8.89
N TYR A 232 14.12 13.11 -9.58
CA TYR A 232 13.38 13.45 -10.81
C TYR A 232 13.64 12.46 -11.96
N LEU A 233 14.80 11.79 -11.98
CA LEU A 233 15.10 10.75 -12.97
C LEU A 233 14.14 9.57 -12.87
N PHE A 234 13.57 9.34 -11.68
CA PHE A 234 12.60 8.28 -11.47
C PHE A 234 11.30 8.50 -12.27
N ILE A 235 10.92 9.75 -12.56
CA ILE A 235 9.80 10.07 -13.45
C ILE A 235 10.04 9.47 -14.84
N LEU A 236 11.25 9.61 -15.38
CA LEU A 236 11.60 9.11 -16.71
C LEU A 236 11.48 7.59 -16.77
N ILE A 237 11.93 6.91 -15.71
CA ILE A 237 11.83 5.45 -15.57
C ILE A 237 10.36 5.03 -15.53
N LEU A 238 9.52 5.68 -14.72
CA LEU A 238 8.09 5.34 -14.62
C LEU A 238 7.31 5.69 -15.88
N LEU A 239 7.65 6.76 -16.59
CA LEU A 239 7.07 7.07 -17.89
C LEU A 239 7.41 5.99 -18.92
N TRP A 240 8.66 5.54 -18.97
CA TRP A 240 9.05 4.43 -19.85
C TRP A 240 8.28 3.15 -19.49
N ALA A 241 8.19 2.83 -18.20
CA ALA A 241 7.43 1.69 -17.72
C ALA A 241 5.94 1.79 -18.07
N THR A 242 5.35 2.99 -18.04
CA THR A 242 3.96 3.26 -18.43
C THR A 242 3.71 2.82 -19.88
N PHE A 243 4.56 3.24 -20.81
CA PHE A 243 4.37 2.92 -22.23
C PHE A 243 4.72 1.46 -22.56
N ARG A 244 5.70 0.87 -21.87
CA ARG A 244 6.17 -0.47 -22.18
C ARG A 244 5.43 -1.58 -21.44
N PHE A 245 5.27 -1.41 -20.13
CA PHE A 245 4.80 -2.43 -19.19
C PHE A 245 3.47 -2.05 -18.51
N ARG A 246 2.94 -0.86 -18.82
CA ARG A 246 1.66 -0.34 -18.29
C ARG A 246 1.66 -0.34 -16.77
N ILE A 247 0.49 -0.58 -16.17
CA ILE A 247 0.29 -0.51 -14.73
C ILE A 247 1.16 -1.50 -13.94
N ARG A 248 1.43 -2.71 -14.48
CA ARG A 248 2.27 -3.72 -13.81
C ARG A 248 3.69 -3.21 -13.63
N GLY A 249 4.30 -2.65 -14.68
CA GLY A 249 5.66 -2.12 -14.60
C GLY A 249 5.76 -0.92 -13.66
N VAL A 250 4.81 0.02 -13.77
CA VAL A 250 4.76 1.19 -12.87
C VAL A 250 4.63 0.76 -11.42
N SER A 251 3.70 -0.15 -11.10
CA SER A 251 3.50 -0.59 -9.72
C SER A 251 4.69 -1.36 -9.14
N ILE A 252 5.38 -2.18 -9.94
CA ILE A 252 6.60 -2.89 -9.51
C ILE A 252 7.71 -1.91 -9.20
N LEU A 253 8.02 -1.00 -10.14
CA LEU A 253 9.14 -0.08 -9.99
C LEU A 253 8.89 0.93 -8.87
N ALA A 254 7.65 1.44 -8.74
CA ALA A 254 7.25 2.28 -7.62
C ALA A 254 7.40 1.53 -6.28
N SER A 255 6.87 0.31 -6.16
CA SER A 255 7.00 -0.48 -4.92
C SER A 255 8.47 -0.79 -4.58
N MET A 256 9.30 -1.05 -5.60
CA MET A 256 10.73 -1.31 -5.42
C MET A 256 11.49 -0.07 -4.96
N PHE A 257 11.22 1.10 -5.56
CA PHE A 257 11.82 2.36 -5.13
C PHE A 257 11.42 2.70 -3.69
N ALA A 258 10.15 2.52 -3.34
CA ALA A 258 9.67 2.74 -1.96
C ALA A 258 10.37 1.81 -0.96
N LEU A 259 10.49 0.52 -1.27
CA LEU A 259 11.18 -0.44 -0.40
C LEU A 259 12.64 -0.06 -0.19
N LEU A 260 13.38 0.26 -1.26
CA LEU A 260 14.78 0.66 -1.17
C LEU A 260 14.93 1.99 -0.41
N SER A 261 14.06 2.97 -0.66
CA SER A 261 14.03 4.24 0.07
C SER A 261 13.82 4.02 1.57
N SER A 262 12.90 3.13 1.97
CA SER A 262 12.70 2.79 3.37
C SER A 262 13.93 2.11 4.00
N ILE A 263 14.61 1.22 3.27
CA ILE A 263 15.84 0.56 3.74
C ILE A 263 16.97 1.58 3.92
N TYR A 264 17.22 2.44 2.93
CA TYR A 264 18.27 3.47 3.02
C TYR A 264 17.97 4.49 4.12
N GLY A 265 16.71 4.89 4.29
CA GLY A 265 16.29 5.76 5.39
C GLY A 265 16.54 5.12 6.75
N TYR A 266 16.20 3.84 6.93
CA TYR A 266 16.47 3.09 8.15
C TYR A 266 17.96 2.96 8.46
N LEU A 267 18.79 2.72 7.44
CA LEU A 267 20.25 2.60 7.58
C LEU A 267 20.96 3.94 7.82
N GLY A 268 20.25 5.07 7.76
CA GLY A 268 20.85 6.38 7.99
C GLY A 268 21.58 6.95 6.77
N TYR A 269 21.21 6.58 5.54
CA TYR A 269 21.84 7.08 4.31
C TYR A 269 21.12 8.28 3.67
N GLY A 270 21.83 9.41 3.63
CA GLY A 270 21.57 10.62 2.82
C GLY A 270 20.18 11.23 2.93
N SER A 271 19.59 11.60 1.79
CA SER A 271 18.35 12.38 1.73
C SER A 271 17.12 11.66 2.30
N PHE A 272 17.19 10.33 2.46
CA PHE A 272 16.13 9.52 3.07
C PHE A 272 16.21 9.46 4.61
N VAL A 273 17.24 10.05 5.21
CA VAL A 273 17.43 10.09 6.67
C VAL A 273 16.44 11.02 7.32
N VAL A 274 15.74 10.49 8.31
CA VAL A 274 14.65 11.17 9.04
C VAL A 274 15.15 11.63 10.43
N VAL A 275 16.45 11.79 10.60
CA VAL A 275 17.01 11.87 11.96
C VAL A 275 16.78 13.23 12.61
N ASN A 276 16.61 14.36 11.89
CA ASN A 276 16.45 15.67 12.56
C ASN A 276 15.81 16.81 11.74
N SER A 277 14.95 16.54 10.76
CA SER A 277 14.23 17.63 10.11
C SER A 277 12.85 17.18 9.68
N GLU A 278 11.84 17.91 10.16
CA GLU A 278 10.50 17.90 9.58
C GLU A 278 10.54 18.00 8.04
N ASP A 279 11.61 18.58 7.47
CA ASP A 279 11.85 18.75 6.04
C ASP A 279 12.16 17.47 5.21
N SER A 280 12.77 16.41 5.76
CA SER A 280 13.19 15.26 4.92
C SER A 280 12.03 14.34 4.56
N LEU A 281 11.10 14.11 5.50
CA LEU A 281 9.86 13.36 5.25
C LEU A 281 8.81 14.18 4.50
N ILE A 282 8.84 15.51 4.64
CA ILE A 282 7.91 16.43 3.95
C ILE A 282 8.22 16.56 2.47
N ASN A 283 9.46 16.34 2.00
CA ASN A 283 9.81 16.59 0.58
C ASN A 283 9.87 15.34 -0.31
N ILE A 284 10.34 14.19 0.20
CA ILE A 284 10.52 12.98 -0.63
C ILE A 284 9.19 12.23 -0.83
N ASN A 285 8.37 12.13 0.22
CA ASN A 285 7.11 11.38 0.19
C ASN A 285 6.04 11.98 -0.73
N PRO A 286 5.81 13.32 -0.78
CA PRO A 286 4.79 13.86 -1.68
C PRO A 286 5.23 13.78 -3.14
N PHE A 287 6.52 14.03 -3.45
CA PHE A 287 7.01 13.93 -4.82
C PHE A 287 6.82 12.52 -5.38
N PHE A 288 7.26 11.53 -4.60
CA PHE A 288 7.13 10.13 -4.95
C PHE A 288 5.67 9.67 -5.05
N GLY A 289 4.82 10.09 -4.10
CA GLY A 289 3.38 9.81 -4.12
C GLY A 289 2.67 10.42 -5.34
N ILE A 290 2.93 11.71 -5.64
CA ILE A 290 2.37 12.42 -6.79
C ILE A 290 2.83 11.76 -8.10
N THR A 291 4.12 11.46 -8.22
CA THR A 291 4.67 10.80 -9.42
C THR A 291 4.02 9.44 -9.65
N THR A 292 3.83 8.66 -8.59
CA THR A 292 3.13 7.36 -8.65
C THR A 292 1.68 7.53 -9.07
N VAL A 293 0.95 8.50 -8.50
CA VAL A 293 -0.44 8.82 -8.86
C VAL A 293 -0.55 9.17 -10.35
N ILE A 294 0.28 10.09 -10.84
CA ILE A 294 0.27 10.54 -12.23
C ILE A 294 0.54 9.38 -13.18
N THR A 295 1.57 8.56 -12.89
CA THR A 295 1.98 7.46 -13.76
C THR A 295 1.00 6.29 -13.73
N LEU A 296 0.31 6.05 -12.61
CA LEU A 296 -0.81 5.09 -12.54
C LEU A 296 -1.99 5.56 -13.40
N ILE A 297 -2.40 6.83 -13.28
CA ILE A 297 -3.47 7.40 -14.11
C ILE A 297 -3.11 7.31 -15.58
N LEU A 298 -1.89 7.72 -15.94
CA LEU A 298 -1.38 7.66 -17.31
C LEU A 298 -1.36 6.21 -17.84
N SER A 299 -0.96 5.25 -17.02
CA SER A 299 -0.99 3.82 -17.37
C SER A 299 -2.39 3.28 -17.62
N GLY A 300 -3.37 3.74 -16.85
CA GLY A 300 -4.79 3.41 -17.06
C GLY A 300 -5.29 3.93 -18.41
N TYR A 301 -5.09 5.22 -18.69
CA TYR A 301 -5.51 5.83 -19.97
C TYR A 301 -4.76 5.27 -21.18
N TYR A 302 -3.47 4.96 -21.02
CA TYR A 302 -2.70 4.33 -22.10
C TYR A 302 -3.23 2.91 -22.41
N SER A 303 -3.68 2.17 -21.39
CA SER A 303 -4.33 0.88 -21.57
C SER A 303 -5.65 1.02 -22.34
N ASP A 304 -6.47 2.04 -22.03
CA ASP A 304 -7.70 2.35 -22.77
C ASP A 304 -7.42 2.67 -24.25
N TYR A 305 -6.40 3.50 -24.52
CA TYR A 305 -6.01 3.86 -25.88
C TYR A 305 -5.64 2.62 -26.71
N LEU A 306 -4.86 1.69 -26.15
CA LEU A 306 -4.46 0.47 -26.84
C LEU A 306 -5.64 -0.47 -27.09
N HIS A 307 -6.58 -0.58 -26.15
CA HIS A 307 -7.79 -1.37 -26.35
C HIS A 307 -8.63 -0.85 -27.52
N ARG A 308 -8.87 0.46 -27.58
CA ARG A 308 -9.62 1.09 -28.69
C ARG A 308 -8.93 0.89 -30.04
N LYS A 309 -7.61 1.06 -30.09
CA LYS A 309 -6.82 0.87 -31.33
C LYS A 309 -6.90 -0.56 -31.87
N LEU A 310 -6.94 -1.56 -30.98
CA LEU A 310 -7.09 -2.96 -31.36
C LEU A 310 -8.49 -3.28 -31.90
N GLU A 311 -9.53 -2.65 -31.36
CA GLU A 311 -10.92 -2.80 -31.85
C GLU A 311 -11.06 -2.21 -33.26
N THR A 312 -10.55 -0.99 -33.49
CA THR A 312 -10.59 -0.35 -34.82
C THR A 312 -9.76 -1.08 -35.88
N SER A 313 -8.76 -1.86 -35.49
CA SER A 313 -7.95 -2.66 -36.44
C SER A 313 -8.62 -3.96 -36.89
N LYS A 314 -9.70 -4.37 -36.22
CA LYS A 314 -10.46 -5.60 -36.50
C LYS A 314 -11.75 -5.33 -37.30
N SER A 315 -12.20 -4.07 -37.36
CA SER A 315 -13.31 -3.60 -38.18
C SER A 315 -12.84 -3.22 -39.57
#